data_AF-G8YLN2-F1
#
_entry.id   AF-G8YLN2-F1
#
_cell.length_a   1.000
_cell.length_b   1.000
_cell.length_c   1.000
_cell.angle_alpha   90.00
_cell.angle_beta   90.00
_cell.angle_gamma   90.00
#
_symmetry.space_group_name_H-M   'P 1'
#
loop_
_entity.id
_entity.type
_entity.pdbx_description
1 polymer ?
#
loop_
_entity_poly.entity_id
_entity_poly.type
_entity_poly.pdbx_seq_one_letter_code
_entity_poly.pdbx_strand_id
1 'polypeptide(L)'
;MIGRSILCCRMGRRALCTSTVLSEAFSGQYIRDFPQLQDIVKQNIFSRKLELGKEETIQTFKLCKNFQEENLEGDKFSSSPANEKIDGLIEKILLSENVKFDKDLLASLFLMKFPDNTNINIIKAFYKRNPKAHIERESAMIPFRYALFNGDVWKALKITDLTTGHENYVKFKAQQLKSGFLKLVGSALGITLFSKVGVYEIIEMGIISDKWRHLSSINSMILTYLLNSSFFLTAVKLGRQSSAGGGNYLTWQKGTFYNHWFNHADELAMAARILETDIALTGGGLSGGEPSEELIEELCRTPSTDDGGFLTQSYTKDHKKIRLMEKKDNLEELKLQAYWMTGGDGFEWVEPDQDPAELIWRQHLEKHKRMHLKNNDVKSLKWAEDLIEDK
;
A
#
# COMPACT_ATOMS: atom_id res chain seq x y z
N MET A 1 22.46 61.47 -9.59
CA MET A 1 23.83 61.49 -9.04
C MET A 1 23.70 61.55 -7.51
N ILE A 2 23.77 60.39 -6.84
CA ILE A 2 24.93 59.90 -6.07
C ILE A 2 25.10 60.66 -4.74
N GLY A 3 24.95 59.93 -3.62
CA GLY A 3 25.28 60.42 -2.28
C GLY A 3 24.98 59.41 -1.16
N ARG A 4 25.64 58.25 -1.20
CA ARG A 4 25.67 57.19 -0.16
C ARG A 4 25.88 57.74 1.26
N SER A 5 25.11 57.23 2.23
CA SER A 5 25.59 56.99 3.60
C SER A 5 25.19 55.60 4.06
N ILE A 6 26.21 54.76 4.24
CA ILE A 6 26.18 53.36 4.65
C ILE A 6 26.22 53.37 6.18
N LEU A 7 25.12 53.01 6.84
CA LEU A 7 25.15 52.64 8.24
C LEU A 7 25.40 51.12 8.34
N CYS A 8 26.57 50.82 8.91
CA CYS A 8 27.02 49.48 9.24
C CYS A 8 26.15 48.92 10.38
N CYS A 9 25.43 47.83 10.15
CA CYS A 9 24.90 47.00 11.23
C CYS A 9 25.41 45.57 11.03
N ARG A 10 26.35 45.23 11.90
CA ARG A 10 27.12 43.99 11.96
C ARG A 10 26.38 43.04 12.91
N MET A 11 25.63 42.08 12.39
CA MET A 11 25.15 40.94 13.19
C MET A 11 25.05 39.66 12.34
N GLY A 12 25.74 38.62 12.79
CA GLY A 12 25.13 37.29 12.82
C GLY A 12 25.37 36.27 11.70
N ARG A 13 26.54 36.21 11.05
CA ARG A 13 26.94 35.01 10.28
C ARG A 13 27.46 33.91 11.20
N ARG A 14 26.58 33.16 11.89
CA ARG A 14 26.91 31.87 12.52
C ARG A 14 25.64 30.99 12.65
N ALA A 15 25.19 30.38 11.56
CA ALA A 15 24.19 29.29 11.64
C ALA A 15 24.03 28.42 10.37
N LEU A 16 24.92 28.47 9.37
CA LEU A 16 24.64 27.85 8.05
C LEU A 16 25.77 27.01 7.42
N CYS A 17 26.74 26.54 8.20
CA CYS A 17 27.89 25.79 7.64
C CYS A 17 28.12 24.38 8.18
N THR A 18 27.21 23.80 8.98
CA THR A 18 27.41 22.42 9.49
C THR A 18 26.78 21.35 8.61
N SER A 19 25.73 21.63 7.84
CA SER A 19 25.11 20.61 6.95
C SER A 19 25.96 20.31 5.71
N THR A 20 26.64 21.31 5.15
CA THR A 20 27.40 21.15 3.89
C THR A 20 28.68 20.35 4.07
N VAL A 21 29.39 20.53 5.18
CA VAL A 21 30.66 19.82 5.47
C VAL A 21 30.42 18.34 5.82
N LEU A 22 29.25 18.00 6.38
CA LEU A 22 28.90 16.61 6.70
C LEU A 22 28.38 15.85 5.47
N SER A 23 27.72 16.53 4.53
CA SER A 23 27.32 15.89 3.27
C SER A 23 28.51 15.40 2.45
N GLU A 24 29.66 16.08 2.51
CA GLU A 24 30.90 15.66 1.85
C GLU A 24 31.59 14.48 2.56
N ALA A 25 31.44 14.36 3.89
CA ALA A 25 32.03 13.26 4.65
C ALA A 25 31.37 11.90 4.35
N PHE A 26 30.09 11.91 3.95
CA PHE A 26 29.33 10.70 3.60
C PHE A 26 29.37 10.39 2.09
N SER A 27 29.57 11.38 1.22
CA SER A 27 29.61 11.18 -0.23
C SER A 27 31.00 10.73 -0.70
N GLY A 28 31.33 9.45 -0.48
CA GLY A 28 32.51 8.84 -1.11
C GLY A 28 33.38 7.94 -0.23
N GLN A 29 32.99 7.67 1.01
CA GLN A 29 33.68 6.67 1.82
C GLN A 29 33.29 5.26 1.38
N TYR A 30 34.24 4.56 0.75
CA TYR A 30 34.12 3.14 0.41
C TYR A 30 34.29 2.31 1.68
N ILE A 31 33.22 1.67 2.13
CA ILE A 31 33.20 0.86 3.36
C ILE A 31 33.55 -0.57 2.98
N ARG A 32 34.69 -1.08 3.47
CA ARG A 32 35.14 -2.44 3.14
C ARG A 32 34.59 -3.49 4.09
N ASP A 33 34.37 -3.14 5.36
CA ASP A 33 34.03 -4.09 6.40
C ASP A 33 32.88 -3.62 7.30
N PHE A 34 32.09 -4.58 7.81
CA PHE A 34 30.98 -4.32 8.73
C PHE A 34 31.36 -3.58 10.03
N PRO A 35 32.51 -3.86 10.69
CA PRO A 35 32.93 -3.10 11.87
C PRO A 35 33.15 -1.61 11.58
N GLN A 36 33.67 -1.27 10.40
CA GLN A 36 33.86 0.13 9.99
C GLN A 36 32.50 0.84 9.85
N LEU A 37 31.52 0.19 9.23
CA LEU A 37 30.14 0.70 9.16
C LEU A 37 29.57 0.92 10.57
N GLN A 38 29.76 -0.05 11.47
CA GLN A 38 29.25 0.01 12.83
C GLN A 38 29.87 1.17 13.62
N ASP A 39 31.17 1.44 13.44
CA ASP A 39 31.86 2.52 14.13
C ASP A 39 31.46 3.91 13.60
N ILE A 40 31.27 4.05 12.28
CA ILE A 40 30.71 5.28 11.67
C ILE A 40 29.31 5.55 12.23
N VAL A 41 28.46 4.51 12.32
CA VAL A 41 27.11 4.62 12.89
C VAL A 41 27.15 4.98 14.37
N LYS A 42 28.05 4.36 15.16
CA LYS A 42 28.20 4.69 16.59
C LYS A 42 28.61 6.15 16.79
N GLN A 43 29.62 6.62 16.08
CA GLN A 43 30.12 7.99 16.22
C GLN A 43 29.08 9.04 15.81
N ASN A 44 28.32 8.77 14.74
CA ASN A 44 27.38 9.75 14.19
C ASN A 44 25.99 9.70 14.84
N ILE A 45 25.50 8.51 15.23
CA ILE A 45 24.13 8.34 15.74
C ILE A 45 24.11 8.09 17.24
N PHE A 46 24.87 7.13 17.75
CA PHE A 46 24.75 6.71 19.16
C PHE A 46 25.51 7.61 20.14
N SER A 47 26.60 8.25 19.72
CA SER A 47 27.43 9.09 20.60
C SER A 47 26.96 10.55 20.70
N ARG A 48 26.00 10.98 19.86
CA ARG A 48 25.47 12.35 19.90
C ARG A 48 24.35 12.48 20.93
N LYS A 49 24.33 13.63 21.63
CA LYS A 49 23.27 14.00 22.59
C LYS A 49 22.13 14.82 21.97
N LEU A 50 22.26 15.20 20.70
CA LEU A 50 21.30 16.06 19.99
C LEU A 50 20.61 15.26 18.89
N GLU A 51 19.34 15.58 18.63
CA GLU A 51 18.56 14.97 17.54
C GLU A 51 19.26 15.16 16.20
N LEU A 52 19.37 14.09 15.40
CA LEU A 52 19.98 14.15 14.07
C LEU A 52 19.04 14.82 13.06
N GLY A 53 19.65 15.56 12.13
CA GLY A 53 18.95 16.05 10.95
C GLY A 53 18.46 14.91 10.07
N LYS A 54 17.33 15.14 9.38
CA LYS A 54 16.73 14.16 8.44
C LYS A 54 17.72 13.73 7.34
N GLU A 55 18.52 14.68 6.83
CA GLU A 55 19.50 14.42 5.77
C GLU A 55 20.64 13.51 6.21
N GLU A 56 21.20 13.73 7.41
CA GLU A 56 22.27 12.89 7.98
C GLU A 56 21.80 11.46 8.22
N THR A 57 20.55 11.32 8.70
CA THR A 57 19.90 10.03 8.89
C THR A 57 19.76 9.29 7.56
N ILE A 58 19.26 9.98 6.52
CA ILE A 58 19.12 9.45 5.16
C ILE A 58 20.47 9.02 4.58
N GLN A 59 21.53 9.81 4.76
CA GLN A 59 22.87 9.46 4.29
C GLN A 59 23.40 8.19 4.98
N THR A 60 23.16 8.05 6.29
CA THR A 60 23.54 6.84 7.01
C THR A 60 22.81 5.60 6.48
N PHE A 61 21.52 5.73 6.17
CA PHE A 61 20.77 4.64 5.54
C PHE A 61 21.23 4.32 4.12
N LYS A 62 21.65 5.33 3.34
CA LYS A 62 22.27 5.09 2.03
C LYS A 62 23.56 4.28 2.15
N LEU A 63 24.41 4.55 3.14
CA LEU A 63 25.61 3.73 3.39
C LEU A 63 25.25 2.29 3.74
N CYS A 64 24.26 2.09 4.62
CA CYS A 64 23.79 0.74 4.96
C CYS A 64 23.25 0.01 3.72
N LYS A 65 22.54 0.74 2.84
CA LYS A 65 22.00 0.19 1.60
C LYS A 65 23.10 -0.22 0.62
N ASN A 66 24.05 0.67 0.32
CA ASN A 66 25.13 0.37 -0.61
C ASN A 66 25.93 -0.85 -0.13
N PHE A 67 26.18 -0.94 1.18
CA PHE A 67 26.84 -2.10 1.77
C PHE A 67 25.98 -3.38 1.68
N GLN A 68 24.65 -3.31 1.75
CA GLN A 68 23.77 -4.45 1.46
C GLN A 68 23.83 -4.88 -0.01
N GLU A 69 23.80 -3.93 -0.96
CA GLU A 69 23.85 -4.21 -2.40
C GLU A 69 25.16 -4.92 -2.80
N GLU A 70 26.30 -4.45 -2.29
CA GLU A 70 27.61 -5.09 -2.55
C GLU A 70 27.68 -6.54 -2.04
N ASN A 71 27.01 -6.85 -0.92
CA ASN A 71 26.97 -8.21 -0.37
C ASN A 71 25.94 -9.11 -1.06
N LEU A 72 24.93 -8.55 -1.74
CA LEU A 72 23.92 -9.30 -2.50
C LEU A 72 24.43 -9.78 -3.87
N GLU A 73 25.37 -9.07 -4.49
CA GLU A 73 25.97 -9.50 -5.76
C GLU A 73 26.89 -10.73 -5.61
N GLY A 74 27.41 -10.97 -4.40
CA GLY A 74 28.30 -12.11 -4.10
C GLY A 74 27.60 -13.39 -3.66
N ASP A 75 26.42 -13.31 -3.05
CA ASP A 75 25.73 -14.45 -2.44
C ASP A 75 24.31 -14.57 -3.02
N LYS A 76 24.04 -15.64 -3.80
CA LYS A 76 22.78 -15.87 -4.52
C LYS A 76 21.56 -16.08 -3.60
N PHE A 77 21.74 -16.02 -2.29
CA PHE A 77 20.71 -16.26 -1.29
C PHE A 77 20.45 -14.98 -0.50
N SER A 78 19.18 -14.57 -0.44
CA SER A 78 18.69 -13.39 0.29
C SER A 78 18.89 -13.42 1.82
N SER A 79 19.60 -14.43 2.34
CA SER A 79 19.76 -14.75 3.76
C SER A 79 21.24 -14.87 4.15
N SER A 80 22.08 -13.98 3.64
CA SER A 80 23.47 -13.89 4.09
C SER A 80 23.52 -13.41 5.55
N PRO A 81 24.35 -14.02 6.44
CA PRO A 81 24.51 -13.58 7.83
C PRO A 81 25.03 -12.15 7.95
N ALA A 82 25.62 -11.59 6.89
CA ALA A 82 25.97 -10.17 6.81
C ALA A 82 24.73 -9.27 6.73
N ASN A 83 23.72 -9.67 5.94
CA ASN A 83 22.47 -8.91 5.79
C ASN A 83 21.65 -8.88 7.09
N GLU A 84 21.62 -9.98 7.83
CA GLU A 84 20.97 -10.02 9.16
C GLU A 84 21.63 -9.05 10.15
N LYS A 85 22.97 -8.95 10.12
CA LYS A 85 23.70 -7.99 10.97
C LYS A 85 23.40 -6.54 10.58
N ILE A 86 23.26 -6.25 9.29
CA ILE A 86 22.92 -4.91 8.79
C ILE A 86 21.46 -4.58 9.11
N ASP A 87 20.53 -5.52 8.94
CA ASP A 87 19.13 -5.35 9.35
C ASP A 87 19.01 -5.05 10.85
N GLY A 88 19.78 -5.76 11.68
CA GLY A 88 19.88 -5.48 13.11
C GLY A 88 20.50 -4.12 13.43
N LEU A 89 21.42 -3.62 12.60
CA LEU A 89 21.97 -2.26 12.73
C LEU A 89 20.91 -1.21 12.36
N ILE A 90 20.19 -1.41 11.25
CA ILE A 90 19.09 -0.56 10.78
C ILE A 90 17.99 -0.46 11.85
N GLU A 91 17.59 -1.59 12.45
CA GLU A 91 16.60 -1.59 13.52
C GLU A 91 17.09 -0.78 14.74
N LYS A 92 18.35 -0.95 15.15
CA LYS A 92 18.94 -0.17 16.26
C LYS A 92 18.98 1.33 15.96
N ILE A 93 19.27 1.72 14.72
CA ILE A 93 19.25 3.13 14.30
C ILE A 93 17.82 3.67 14.39
N LEU A 94 16.83 2.96 13.86
CA LEU A 94 15.43 3.41 13.85
C LEU A 94 14.80 3.50 15.25
N LEU A 95 15.23 2.64 16.17
CA LEU A 95 14.78 2.64 17.57
C LEU A 95 15.56 3.62 18.46
N SER A 96 16.62 4.25 17.95
CA SER A 96 17.39 5.23 18.73
C SER A 96 16.58 6.50 19.02
N GLU A 97 16.74 7.05 20.22
CA GLU A 97 16.09 8.29 20.64
C GLU A 97 16.53 9.49 19.78
N ASN A 98 17.76 9.44 19.26
CA ASN A 98 18.39 10.52 18.50
C ASN A 98 17.83 10.70 17.08
N VAL A 99 17.09 9.73 16.55
CA VAL A 99 16.50 9.79 15.20
C VAL A 99 15.02 10.10 15.32
N LYS A 100 14.48 11.13 14.67
CA LYS A 100 13.02 11.35 14.66
C LYS A 100 12.34 10.51 13.57
N PHE A 101 11.73 9.40 13.95
CA PHE A 101 11.10 8.47 12.99
C PHE A 101 9.65 8.85 12.64
N ASP A 102 9.52 9.85 11.78
CA ASP A 102 8.24 10.36 11.27
C ASP A 102 7.81 9.67 9.96
N LYS A 103 6.54 9.88 9.55
CA LYS A 103 5.99 9.41 8.27
C LYS A 103 6.85 9.80 7.05
N ASP A 104 7.40 11.01 7.06
CA ASP A 104 8.21 11.51 5.94
C ASP A 104 9.56 10.78 5.82
N LEU A 105 10.15 10.40 6.97
CA LEU A 105 11.37 9.60 6.98
C LEU A 105 11.06 8.19 6.47
N LEU A 106 9.96 7.59 6.91
CA LEU A 106 9.50 6.28 6.42
C LEU A 106 9.33 6.26 4.90
N ALA A 107 8.64 7.27 4.33
CA ALA A 107 8.47 7.38 2.89
C ALA A 107 9.82 7.53 2.17
N SER A 108 10.73 8.33 2.74
CA SER A 108 12.08 8.50 2.20
C SER A 108 12.87 7.18 2.21
N LEU A 109 12.71 6.35 3.25
CA LEU A 109 13.34 5.02 3.34
C LEU A 109 12.79 4.04 2.30
N PHE A 110 11.47 4.02 2.09
CA PHE A 110 10.87 3.16 1.07
C PHE A 110 11.32 3.53 -0.34
N LEU A 111 11.50 4.81 -0.64
CA LEU A 111 12.03 5.27 -1.93
C LEU A 111 13.47 4.80 -2.19
N MET A 112 14.23 4.43 -1.16
CA MET A 112 15.58 3.87 -1.33
C MET A 112 15.55 2.46 -1.91
N LYS A 113 14.41 1.76 -1.89
CA LYS A 113 14.25 0.37 -2.38
C LYS A 113 15.20 -0.61 -1.68
N PHE A 114 15.10 -0.70 -0.35
CA PHE A 114 15.77 -1.76 0.40
C PHE A 114 15.23 -3.15 0.02
N PRO A 115 15.97 -4.23 0.32
CA PRO A 115 15.45 -5.60 0.21
C PRO A 115 14.15 -5.78 1.01
N ASP A 116 13.29 -6.70 0.55
CA ASP A 116 11.94 -6.87 1.08
C ASP A 116 11.92 -7.24 2.57
N ASN A 117 12.88 -8.05 3.02
CA ASN A 117 13.05 -8.40 4.44
C ASN A 117 13.37 -7.17 5.30
N THR A 118 14.26 -6.31 4.82
CA THR A 118 14.61 -5.05 5.47
C THR A 118 13.40 -4.11 5.52
N ASN A 119 12.63 -3.99 4.42
CA ASN A 119 11.40 -3.19 4.40
C ASN A 119 10.37 -3.66 5.45
N ILE A 120 10.20 -4.99 5.58
CA ILE A 120 9.32 -5.58 6.61
C ILE A 120 9.81 -5.19 8.02
N ASN A 121 11.12 -5.24 8.27
CA ASN A 121 11.69 -4.86 9.56
C ASN A 121 11.55 -3.35 9.84
N ILE A 122 11.72 -2.50 8.82
CA ILE A 122 11.48 -1.05 8.91
C ILE A 122 10.01 -0.77 9.29
N ILE A 123 9.06 -1.45 8.65
CA ILE A 123 7.62 -1.30 8.96
C ILE A 123 7.35 -1.70 10.42
N LYS A 124 7.89 -2.84 10.88
CA LYS A 124 7.75 -3.28 12.28
C LYS A 124 8.35 -2.28 13.26
N ALA A 125 9.54 -1.75 12.97
CA ALA A 125 10.19 -0.74 13.79
C ALA A 125 9.37 0.56 13.86
N PHE A 126 8.71 0.94 12.76
CA PHE A 126 7.82 2.11 12.72
C PHE A 126 6.64 1.96 13.67
N TYR A 127 5.95 0.82 13.65
CA TYR A 127 4.83 0.57 14.58
C TYR A 127 5.29 0.39 16.03
N LYS A 128 6.46 -0.20 16.26
CA LYS A 128 7.05 -0.31 17.62
C LYS A 128 7.29 1.06 18.24
N ARG A 129 7.73 2.03 17.44
CA ARG A 129 7.96 3.40 17.89
C ARG A 129 6.70 4.25 17.94
N ASN A 130 5.82 4.08 16.96
CA ASN A 130 4.57 4.82 16.82
C ASN A 130 3.36 3.88 16.84
N PRO A 131 2.96 3.35 18.02
CA PRO A 131 1.96 2.28 18.11
C PRO A 131 0.56 2.68 17.66
N LYS A 132 0.26 3.99 17.60
CA LYS A 132 -1.02 4.54 17.11
C LYS A 132 -0.97 5.07 15.69
N ALA A 133 0.22 5.16 15.08
CA ALA A 133 0.34 5.65 13.72
C ALA A 133 -0.18 4.63 12.72
N HIS A 134 -0.51 5.10 11.51
CA HIS A 134 -0.85 4.27 10.36
C HIS A 134 0.04 4.66 9.18
N ILE A 135 0.31 3.69 8.31
CA ILE A 135 1.01 3.89 7.05
C ILE A 135 -0.04 4.11 5.97
N GLU A 136 0.08 5.20 5.21
CA GLU A 136 -0.84 5.51 4.12
C GLU A 136 -0.60 4.59 2.93
N ARG A 137 -1.67 4.32 2.16
CA ARG A 137 -1.62 3.43 0.99
C ARG A 137 -0.52 3.80 0.02
N GLU A 138 -0.36 5.09 -0.26
CA GLU A 138 0.63 5.60 -1.23
C GLU A 138 2.06 5.23 -0.82
N SER A 139 2.39 5.40 0.46
CA SER A 139 3.70 5.00 1.00
C SER A 139 3.86 3.48 1.04
N ALA A 140 2.82 2.74 1.44
CA ALA A 140 2.83 1.27 1.47
C ALA A 140 3.00 0.64 0.08
N MET A 141 2.53 1.31 -0.97
CA MET A 141 2.64 0.83 -2.34
C MET A 141 4.07 0.77 -2.85
N ILE A 142 5.00 1.54 -2.27
CA ILE A 142 6.39 1.56 -2.71
C ILE A 142 7.08 0.21 -2.44
N PRO A 143 7.18 -0.29 -1.19
CA PRO A 143 7.79 -1.59 -0.92
C PRO A 143 6.95 -2.73 -1.51
N PHE A 144 5.62 -2.59 -1.56
CA PHE A 144 4.75 -3.59 -2.18
C PHE A 144 5.03 -3.78 -3.68
N ARG A 145 5.13 -2.70 -4.45
CA ARG A 145 5.43 -2.78 -5.90
C ARG A 145 6.81 -3.39 -6.14
N TYR A 146 7.77 -3.11 -5.26
CA TYR A 146 9.10 -3.69 -5.36
C TYR A 146 9.07 -5.20 -5.10
N ALA A 147 8.36 -5.66 -4.06
CA ALA A 147 8.19 -7.08 -3.78
C ALA A 147 7.48 -7.83 -4.94
N LEU A 148 6.43 -7.23 -5.52
CA LEU A 148 5.76 -7.79 -6.70
C LEU A 148 6.68 -7.83 -7.92
N PHE A 149 7.48 -6.78 -8.14
CA PHE A 149 8.43 -6.72 -9.24
C PHE A 149 9.47 -7.84 -9.15
N ASN A 150 9.94 -8.14 -7.94
CA ASN A 150 10.89 -9.24 -7.67
C ASN A 150 10.23 -10.64 -7.73
N GLY A 151 8.91 -10.73 -7.85
CA GLY A 151 8.17 -11.98 -7.82
C GLY A 151 7.98 -12.61 -6.43
N ASP A 152 8.29 -11.87 -5.35
CA ASP A 152 8.19 -12.37 -3.97
C ASP A 152 6.76 -12.21 -3.41
N VAL A 153 5.84 -13.04 -3.89
CA VAL A 153 4.39 -13.04 -3.57
C VAL A 153 4.12 -13.04 -2.05
N TRP A 154 4.80 -13.92 -1.30
CA TRP A 154 4.60 -14.05 0.16
C TRP A 154 5.07 -12.83 0.95
N LYS A 155 6.16 -12.19 0.52
CA LYS A 155 6.63 -10.95 1.17
C LYS A 155 5.71 -9.78 0.84
N ALA A 156 5.19 -9.71 -0.39
CA ALA A 156 4.18 -8.74 -0.77
C ALA A 156 2.89 -8.88 0.09
N LEU A 157 2.45 -10.13 0.34
CA LEU A 157 1.32 -10.40 1.23
C LEU A 157 1.60 -9.93 2.67
N LYS A 158 2.79 -10.24 3.19
CA LYS A 158 3.21 -9.79 4.53
C LYS A 158 3.30 -8.27 4.65
N ILE A 159 3.79 -7.58 3.62
CA ILE A 159 3.78 -6.11 3.55
C ILE A 159 2.34 -5.58 3.57
N THR A 160 1.43 -6.22 2.84
CA THR A 160 0.00 -5.86 2.82
C THR A 160 -0.61 -6.00 4.22
N ASP A 161 -0.36 -7.12 4.90
CA ASP A 161 -0.85 -7.35 6.26
C ASP A 161 -0.29 -6.35 7.28
N LEU A 162 0.98 -5.97 7.15
CA LEU A 162 1.62 -5.00 8.03
C LEU A 162 1.25 -3.54 7.72
N THR A 163 0.64 -3.26 6.57
CA THR A 163 0.30 -1.88 6.15
C THR A 163 -1.21 -1.67 6.09
N THR A 164 -1.84 -1.92 4.94
CA THR A 164 -3.28 -1.69 4.74
C THR A 164 -4.16 -2.71 5.46
N GLY A 165 -3.63 -3.90 5.73
CA GLY A 165 -4.29 -4.93 6.54
C GLY A 165 -4.08 -4.77 8.05
N HIS A 166 -3.33 -3.75 8.50
CA HIS A 166 -3.01 -3.53 9.91
C HIS A 166 -4.16 -2.84 10.64
N GLU A 167 -4.41 -3.20 11.91
CA GLU A 167 -5.53 -2.68 12.70
C GLU A 167 -5.59 -1.15 12.75
N ASN A 168 -4.45 -0.48 12.87
CA ASN A 168 -4.40 0.99 12.90
C ASN A 168 -4.90 1.62 11.61
N TYR A 169 -4.62 1.01 10.45
CA TYR A 169 -5.08 1.50 9.16
C TYR A 169 -6.60 1.29 9.02
N VAL A 170 -7.09 0.11 9.42
CA VAL A 170 -8.51 -0.23 9.44
C VAL A 170 -9.29 0.72 10.36
N LYS A 171 -8.77 1.00 11.56
CA LYS A 171 -9.35 1.99 12.50
C LYS A 171 -9.36 3.40 11.91
N PHE A 172 -8.30 3.79 11.21
CA PHE A 172 -8.24 5.08 10.51
C PHE A 172 -9.31 5.19 9.42
N LYS A 173 -9.49 4.16 8.58
CA LYS A 173 -10.56 4.11 7.58
C LYS A 173 -11.95 4.14 8.20
N ALA A 174 -12.16 3.39 9.28
CA ALA A 174 -13.43 3.42 10.02
C ALA A 174 -13.72 4.81 10.59
N GLN A 175 -12.72 5.53 11.11
CA GLN A 175 -12.87 6.90 11.57
C GLN A 175 -13.13 7.87 10.41
N GLN A 176 -12.49 7.68 9.26
CA GLN A 176 -12.75 8.46 8.06
C GLN A 176 -14.20 8.31 7.62
N LEU A 177 -14.72 7.08 7.58
CA LEU A 177 -16.13 6.79 7.26
C LEU A 177 -17.08 7.47 8.25
N LYS A 178 -16.84 7.30 9.57
CA LYS A 178 -17.65 7.92 10.63
C LYS A 178 -17.66 9.45 10.52
N SER A 179 -16.50 10.06 10.28
CA SER A 179 -16.39 11.52 10.12
C SER A 179 -17.09 12.03 8.87
N GLY A 180 -17.04 11.28 7.76
CA GLY A 180 -17.76 11.60 6.53
C GLY A 180 -19.26 11.53 6.73
N PHE A 181 -19.74 10.48 7.37
CA PHE A 181 -21.16 10.31 7.71
C PHE A 181 -21.65 11.42 8.65
N LEU A 182 -20.90 11.73 9.71
CA LEU A 182 -21.26 12.79 10.66
C LEU A 182 -21.32 14.17 9.98
N LYS A 183 -20.39 14.47 9.08
CA LYS A 183 -20.41 15.71 8.29
C LYS A 183 -21.62 15.77 7.38
N LEU A 184 -22.00 14.66 6.73
CA LEU A 184 -23.18 14.59 5.88
C LEU A 184 -24.45 14.85 6.70
N VAL A 185 -24.67 14.11 7.78
CA VAL A 185 -25.83 14.29 8.67
C VAL A 185 -25.87 15.69 9.26
N GLY A 186 -24.73 16.19 9.75
CA GLY A 186 -24.61 17.54 10.31
C GLY A 186 -24.93 18.63 9.29
N SER A 187 -24.44 18.50 8.06
CA SER A 187 -24.78 19.42 6.97
C SER A 187 -26.26 19.38 6.61
N ALA A 188 -26.85 18.17 6.53
CA ALA A 188 -28.27 18.00 6.24
C ALA A 188 -29.15 18.64 7.32
N LEU A 189 -28.86 18.38 8.60
CA LEU A 189 -29.57 18.99 9.73
C LEU A 189 -29.39 20.52 9.76
N GLY A 190 -28.17 21.01 9.59
CA GLY A 190 -27.87 22.43 9.59
C GLY A 190 -28.62 23.19 8.51
N ILE A 191 -28.66 22.65 7.28
CA ILE A 191 -29.38 23.32 6.20
C ILE A 191 -30.90 23.22 6.40
N THR A 192 -31.41 22.08 6.89
CA THR A 192 -32.84 21.92 7.18
C THR A 192 -33.32 22.90 8.27
N LEU A 193 -32.52 23.07 9.33
CA LEU A 193 -32.81 24.03 10.40
C LEU A 193 -32.70 25.48 9.88
N PHE A 194 -31.68 25.78 9.08
CA PHE A 194 -31.54 27.11 8.48
C PHE A 194 -32.71 27.45 7.55
N SER A 195 -33.12 26.52 6.68
CA SER A 195 -34.24 26.75 5.76
C SER A 195 -35.58 26.86 6.49
N LYS A 196 -35.80 26.01 7.51
CA LYS A 196 -37.11 25.94 8.17
C LYS A 196 -37.28 26.96 9.30
N VAL A 197 -36.25 27.22 10.09
CA VAL A 197 -36.33 28.11 11.26
C VAL A 197 -35.69 29.45 10.96
N GLY A 198 -34.46 29.46 10.42
CA GLY A 198 -33.73 30.69 10.15
C GLY A 198 -34.43 31.61 9.15
N VAL A 199 -34.95 31.07 8.03
CA VAL A 199 -35.67 31.89 7.05
C VAL A 199 -37.01 32.39 7.62
N TYR A 200 -37.68 31.61 8.48
CA TYR A 200 -38.93 32.04 9.11
C TYR A 200 -38.72 33.18 10.10
N GLU A 201 -37.70 33.10 10.97
CA GLU A 201 -37.38 34.17 11.92
C GLU A 201 -36.97 35.47 11.22
N ILE A 202 -36.18 35.40 10.14
CA ILE A 202 -35.75 36.60 9.41
C ILE A 202 -36.93 37.28 8.69
N ILE A 203 -37.91 36.49 8.25
CA ILE A 203 -39.17 37.01 7.69
C ILE A 203 -40.02 37.65 8.80
N GLU A 204 -40.12 37.03 9.97
CA GLU A 204 -40.87 37.58 11.12
C GLU A 204 -40.22 38.85 11.70
N MET A 205 -38.90 38.99 11.62
CA MET A 205 -38.18 40.23 11.94
C MET A 205 -38.40 41.34 10.90
N GLY A 206 -39.14 41.08 9.82
CA GLY A 206 -39.46 42.07 8.77
C GLY A 206 -38.28 42.44 7.88
N ILE A 207 -37.15 41.74 7.98
CA ILE A 207 -35.94 42.01 7.20
C ILE A 207 -36.12 41.54 5.76
N ILE A 208 -36.89 40.47 5.54
CA ILE A 208 -37.16 39.88 4.22
C ILE A 208 -38.67 39.77 3.99
N SER A 209 -39.11 40.03 2.75
CA SER A 209 -40.52 39.94 2.34
C SER A 209 -41.13 38.55 2.55
N ASP A 210 -42.40 38.50 2.98
CA ASP A 210 -43.20 37.27 3.14
C ASP A 210 -43.25 36.36 1.90
N LYS A 211 -43.05 36.91 0.70
CA LYS A 211 -42.97 36.12 -0.55
C LYS A 211 -41.82 35.10 -0.52
N TRP A 212 -40.81 35.31 0.33
CA TRP A 212 -39.70 34.37 0.51
C TRP A 212 -40.05 33.11 1.30
N ARG A 213 -41.20 33.05 2.00
CA ARG A 213 -41.65 31.82 2.69
C ARG A 213 -41.79 30.65 1.71
N HIS A 214 -42.35 30.90 0.53
CA HIS A 214 -42.52 29.89 -0.52
C HIS A 214 -41.18 29.52 -1.20
N LEU A 215 -40.27 30.49 -1.33
CA LEU A 215 -38.93 30.28 -1.89
C LEU A 215 -38.06 29.42 -0.95
N SER A 216 -38.22 29.57 0.37
CA SER A 216 -37.56 28.72 1.36
C SER A 216 -37.96 27.24 1.22
N SER A 217 -39.27 26.98 1.07
CA SER A 217 -39.81 25.63 0.86
C SER A 217 -39.25 24.99 -0.42
N ILE A 218 -39.21 25.75 -1.53
CA ILE A 218 -38.66 25.27 -2.80
C ILE A 218 -37.15 25.00 -2.67
N ASN A 219 -36.40 25.90 -2.02
CA ASN A 219 -34.96 25.72 -1.79
C ASN A 219 -34.67 24.51 -0.89
N SER A 220 -35.48 24.26 0.15
CA SER A 220 -35.32 23.07 1.00
C SER A 220 -35.64 21.80 0.23
N MET A 221 -36.62 21.82 -0.68
CA MET A 221 -36.96 20.68 -1.53
C MET A 221 -35.82 20.37 -2.52
N ILE A 222 -35.30 21.37 -3.22
CA ILE A 222 -34.15 21.25 -4.13
C ILE A 222 -32.92 20.73 -3.37
N LEU A 223 -32.67 21.26 -2.18
CA LEU A 223 -31.52 20.85 -1.39
C LEU A 223 -31.67 19.45 -0.79
N THR A 224 -32.88 19.05 -0.38
CA THR A 224 -33.16 17.67 0.04
C THR A 224 -32.93 16.71 -1.14
N TYR A 225 -33.33 17.11 -2.34
CA TYR A 225 -33.06 16.36 -3.56
C TYR A 225 -31.56 16.25 -3.86
N LEU A 226 -30.80 17.35 -3.72
CA LEU A 226 -29.33 17.32 -3.88
C LEU A 226 -28.65 16.49 -2.78
N LEU A 227 -29.12 16.53 -1.54
CA LEU A 227 -28.62 15.69 -0.45
C LEU A 227 -28.89 14.22 -0.73
N ASN A 228 -30.11 13.86 -1.12
CA ASN A 228 -30.44 12.49 -1.53
C ASN A 228 -29.58 12.04 -2.72
N SER A 229 -29.44 12.89 -3.74
CA SER A 229 -28.59 12.61 -4.90
C SER A 229 -27.11 12.48 -4.53
N SER A 230 -26.60 13.31 -3.62
CA SER A 230 -25.23 13.25 -3.11
C SER A 230 -24.99 11.99 -2.27
N PHE A 231 -25.98 11.56 -1.49
CA PHE A 231 -25.96 10.30 -0.76
C PHE A 231 -25.89 9.12 -1.73
N PHE A 232 -26.72 9.11 -2.78
CA PHE A 232 -26.65 8.08 -3.83
C PHE A 232 -25.32 8.11 -4.58
N LEU A 233 -24.79 9.28 -4.94
CA LEU A 233 -23.47 9.42 -5.55
C LEU A 233 -22.35 8.90 -4.63
N THR A 234 -22.47 9.13 -3.32
CA THR A 234 -21.50 8.65 -2.33
C THR A 234 -21.62 7.14 -2.17
N ALA A 235 -22.84 6.59 -2.07
CA ALA A 235 -23.09 5.16 -2.05
C ALA A 235 -22.59 4.46 -3.32
N VAL A 236 -22.79 5.06 -4.48
CA VAL A 236 -22.26 4.57 -5.77
C VAL A 236 -20.74 4.66 -5.81
N LYS A 237 -20.13 5.73 -5.29
CA LYS A 237 -18.65 5.83 -5.19
C LYS A 237 -18.08 4.80 -4.23
N LEU A 238 -18.71 4.56 -3.09
CA LEU A 238 -18.34 3.51 -2.14
C LEU A 238 -18.50 2.12 -2.76
N GLY A 239 -19.61 1.88 -3.47
CA GLY A 239 -19.87 0.65 -4.21
C GLY A 239 -18.85 0.42 -5.34
N ARG A 240 -18.49 1.48 -6.09
CA ARG A 240 -17.44 1.43 -7.12
C ARG A 240 -16.06 1.17 -6.54
N GLN A 241 -15.69 1.81 -5.43
CA GLN A 241 -14.42 1.53 -4.76
C GLN A 241 -14.37 0.09 -4.23
N SER A 242 -15.49 -0.42 -3.72
CA SER A 242 -15.59 -1.82 -3.27
C SER A 242 -15.53 -2.82 -4.42
N SER A 243 -16.17 -2.52 -5.55
CA SER A 243 -16.22 -3.40 -6.73
C SER A 243 -14.94 -3.33 -7.57
N ALA A 244 -14.24 -2.20 -7.60
CA ALA A 244 -12.98 -2.02 -8.31
C ALA A 244 -11.76 -2.49 -7.50
N GLY A 245 -11.90 -2.67 -6.18
CA GLY A 245 -10.83 -3.13 -5.31
C GLY A 245 -10.27 -4.49 -5.75
N GLY A 246 -11.12 -5.51 -5.87
CA GLY A 246 -10.67 -6.88 -6.17
C GLY A 246 -10.35 -7.19 -7.63
N GLY A 247 -10.53 -6.22 -8.53
CA GLY A 247 -10.28 -6.39 -9.96
C GLY A 247 -11.06 -7.56 -10.56
N ASN A 248 -10.39 -8.35 -11.39
CA ASN A 248 -10.96 -9.53 -12.06
C ASN A 248 -10.72 -10.84 -11.32
N TYR A 249 -9.95 -10.84 -10.22
CA TYR A 249 -9.48 -12.07 -9.59
C TYR A 249 -10.09 -12.37 -8.23
N LEU A 250 -10.40 -11.35 -7.42
CA LEU A 250 -10.94 -11.52 -6.07
C LEU A 250 -12.20 -10.70 -5.87
N THR A 251 -13.10 -11.21 -5.03
CA THR A 251 -14.27 -10.52 -4.51
C THR A 251 -14.42 -10.79 -3.02
N TRP A 252 -15.26 -10.01 -2.34
CA TRP A 252 -15.62 -10.34 -0.97
C TRP A 252 -16.57 -11.53 -0.93
N GLN A 253 -16.45 -12.38 0.09
CA GLN A 253 -17.40 -13.46 0.35
C GLN A 253 -18.82 -12.91 0.51
N LYS A 254 -19.80 -13.63 -0.01
CA LYS A 254 -21.22 -13.28 0.13
C LYS A 254 -21.60 -13.18 1.62
N GLY A 255 -22.25 -12.09 2.01
CA GLY A 255 -22.67 -11.84 3.40
C GLY A 255 -21.71 -10.97 4.22
N THR A 256 -20.59 -10.53 3.64
CA THR A 256 -19.71 -9.52 4.24
C THR A 256 -20.37 -8.13 4.23
N PHE A 257 -20.26 -7.39 5.34
CA PHE A 257 -20.88 -6.07 5.47
C PHE A 257 -20.13 -4.96 4.73
N TYR A 258 -20.85 -3.95 4.23
CA TYR A 258 -20.28 -2.78 3.55
C TYR A 258 -19.22 -2.01 4.34
N ASN A 259 -19.33 -1.98 5.67
CA ASN A 259 -18.31 -1.36 6.52
C ASN A 259 -16.95 -2.09 6.38
N HIS A 260 -16.98 -3.42 6.31
CA HIS A 260 -15.78 -4.21 6.06
C HIS A 260 -15.22 -3.90 4.67
N TRP A 261 -16.08 -3.86 3.65
CA TRP A 261 -15.67 -3.53 2.28
C TRP A 261 -14.93 -2.22 2.20
N PHE A 262 -15.46 -1.16 2.84
CA PHE A 262 -14.81 0.14 2.84
C PHE A 262 -13.48 0.14 3.60
N ASN A 263 -13.46 -0.47 4.79
CA ASN A 263 -12.27 -0.46 5.64
C ASN A 263 -11.11 -1.27 5.05
N HIS A 264 -11.43 -2.33 4.28
CA HIS A 264 -10.45 -3.27 3.71
C HIS A 264 -10.35 -3.18 2.18
N ALA A 265 -10.92 -2.16 1.54
CA ALA A 265 -10.88 -2.00 0.08
C ALA A 265 -9.44 -1.99 -0.48
N ASP A 266 -8.53 -1.32 0.24
CA ASP A 266 -7.12 -1.23 -0.17
C ASP A 266 -6.39 -2.56 0.01
N GLU A 267 -6.74 -3.34 1.04
CA GLU A 267 -6.21 -4.70 1.27
C GLU A 267 -6.65 -5.63 0.13
N LEU A 268 -7.93 -5.60 -0.27
CA LEU A 268 -8.43 -6.37 -1.40
C LEU A 268 -7.72 -5.99 -2.71
N ALA A 269 -7.45 -4.71 -2.93
CA ALA A 269 -6.74 -4.24 -4.11
C ALA A 269 -5.29 -4.71 -4.17
N MET A 270 -4.59 -4.74 -3.04
CA MET A 270 -3.24 -5.31 -2.98
C MET A 270 -3.28 -6.83 -3.16
N ALA A 271 -4.21 -7.53 -2.51
CA ALA A 271 -4.38 -8.98 -2.65
C ALA A 271 -4.67 -9.40 -4.10
N ALA A 272 -5.51 -8.65 -4.81
CA ALA A 272 -5.82 -8.92 -6.22
C ALA A 272 -4.57 -8.80 -7.12
N ARG A 273 -3.70 -7.82 -6.86
CA ARG A 273 -2.44 -7.66 -7.60
C ARG A 273 -1.40 -8.73 -7.25
N ILE A 274 -1.39 -9.21 -6.01
CA ILE A 274 -0.58 -10.36 -5.61
C ILE A 274 -1.02 -11.59 -6.42
N LEU A 275 -2.32 -11.85 -6.49
CA LEU A 275 -2.88 -13.00 -7.20
C LEU A 275 -2.61 -12.93 -8.72
N GLU A 276 -2.75 -11.75 -9.32
CA GLU A 276 -2.38 -11.49 -10.72
C GLU A 276 -0.89 -11.80 -10.99
N THR A 277 0.00 -11.37 -10.09
CA THR A 277 1.44 -11.62 -10.20
C THR A 277 1.76 -13.11 -10.06
N ASP A 278 1.09 -13.81 -9.16
CA ASP A 278 1.25 -15.26 -8.94
C ASP A 278 0.80 -16.08 -10.17
N ILE A 279 -0.33 -15.70 -10.79
CA ILE A 279 -0.79 -16.30 -12.04
C ILE A 279 0.26 -16.08 -13.15
N ALA A 280 0.78 -14.85 -13.27
CA ALA A 280 1.81 -14.52 -14.25
C ALA A 280 3.11 -15.31 -14.04
N LEU A 281 3.54 -15.51 -12.78
CA LEU A 281 4.69 -16.33 -12.42
C LEU A 281 4.50 -17.81 -12.76
N THR A 282 3.32 -18.36 -12.44
CA THR A 282 2.99 -19.77 -12.66
C THR A 282 2.91 -20.10 -14.16
N GLY A 283 2.78 -19.10 -15.03
CA GLY A 283 2.79 -19.24 -16.49
C GLY A 283 1.43 -19.00 -17.13
N GLY A 284 0.47 -18.51 -16.35
CA GLY A 284 -0.77 -17.94 -16.86
C GLY A 284 -0.54 -16.57 -17.44
N GLY A 285 -0.33 -16.49 -18.75
CA GLY A 285 -0.54 -15.22 -19.46
C GLY A 285 -2.03 -14.88 -19.58
N LEU A 286 -2.39 -14.13 -20.62
CA LEU A 286 -3.78 -13.83 -21.04
C LEU A 286 -4.69 -15.07 -21.21
N SER A 287 -4.13 -16.28 -21.22
CA SER A 287 -4.84 -17.54 -21.43
C SER A 287 -5.28 -18.26 -20.15
N GLY A 288 -5.20 -17.62 -18.98
CA GLY A 288 -5.80 -18.16 -17.75
C GLY A 288 -5.00 -19.27 -17.08
N GLY A 289 -3.85 -18.94 -16.49
CA GLY A 289 -3.20 -19.86 -15.56
C GLY A 289 -3.95 -19.91 -14.23
N GLU A 290 -3.86 -21.05 -13.54
CA GLU A 290 -4.41 -21.18 -12.20
C GLU A 290 -3.47 -20.52 -11.17
N PRO A 291 -4.02 -19.81 -10.17
CA PRO A 291 -3.21 -19.33 -9.06
C PRO A 291 -2.73 -20.49 -8.19
N SER A 292 -1.59 -20.32 -7.53
CA SER A 292 -1.08 -21.27 -6.54
C SER A 292 -2.13 -21.58 -5.48
N GLU A 293 -2.41 -22.87 -5.27
CA GLU A 293 -3.38 -23.33 -4.29
C GLU A 293 -3.07 -22.81 -2.88
N GLU A 294 -1.79 -22.75 -2.52
CA GLU A 294 -1.34 -22.23 -1.22
C GLU A 294 -1.73 -20.76 -1.01
N LEU A 295 -1.62 -19.95 -2.07
CA LEU A 295 -1.99 -18.54 -2.03
C LEU A 295 -3.51 -18.37 -1.97
N ILE A 296 -4.26 -19.19 -2.74
CA ILE A 296 -5.73 -19.18 -2.70
C ILE A 296 -6.21 -19.58 -1.31
N GLU A 297 -5.65 -20.63 -0.70
CA GLU A 297 -6.01 -21.05 0.65
C GLU A 297 -5.71 -19.93 1.66
N GLU A 298 -4.58 -19.26 1.52
CA GLU A 298 -4.22 -18.13 2.37
C GLU A 298 -5.19 -16.93 2.23
N LEU A 299 -5.55 -16.55 1.01
CA LEU A 299 -6.40 -15.38 0.74
C LEU A 299 -7.89 -15.66 0.99
N CYS A 300 -8.38 -16.82 0.54
CA CYS A 300 -9.80 -17.18 0.50
C CYS A 300 -10.23 -18.11 1.65
N ARG A 301 -9.42 -18.19 2.71
CA ARG A 301 -9.73 -18.94 3.94
C ARG A 301 -11.15 -18.65 4.43
N THR A 302 -11.92 -19.70 4.67
CA THR A 302 -13.28 -19.60 5.21
C THR A 302 -13.26 -19.73 6.74
N PRO A 303 -14.14 -19.01 7.45
CA PRO A 303 -14.32 -19.21 8.89
C PRO A 303 -14.93 -20.59 9.16
N SER A 304 -14.63 -21.18 10.32
CA SER A 304 -15.24 -22.45 10.73
C SER A 304 -16.76 -22.32 10.85
N THR A 305 -17.48 -23.26 10.26
CA THR A 305 -18.94 -23.30 10.08
C THR A 305 -19.76 -23.33 11.39
N ASP A 306 -19.09 -23.46 12.54
CA ASP A 306 -19.75 -23.54 13.86
C ASP A 306 -20.30 -22.19 14.34
N ASP A 307 -19.82 -21.08 13.78
CA ASP A 307 -20.31 -19.75 14.08
C ASP A 307 -21.45 -19.38 13.11
N GLY A 308 -22.68 -19.77 13.43
CA GLY A 308 -23.91 -19.38 12.70
C GLY A 308 -24.24 -17.88 12.72
N GLY A 309 -23.23 -17.02 12.87
CA GLY A 309 -23.31 -15.56 12.89
C GLY A 309 -22.79 -14.92 11.61
N PHE A 310 -22.83 -13.59 11.58
CA PHE A 310 -22.33 -12.81 10.45
C PHE A 310 -20.82 -13.02 10.23
N LEU A 311 -20.39 -13.03 8.96
CA LEU A 311 -18.98 -13.12 8.60
C LEU A 311 -18.19 -11.94 9.18
N THR A 312 -17.25 -12.22 10.09
CA THR A 312 -16.36 -11.24 10.68
C THR A 312 -14.92 -11.68 10.51
N GLN A 313 -14.02 -10.70 10.38
CA GLN A 313 -12.59 -10.99 10.29
C GLN A 313 -12.13 -11.57 11.63
N SER A 314 -11.63 -12.81 11.58
CA SER A 314 -11.10 -13.49 12.75
C SER A 314 -9.79 -14.19 12.42
N TYR A 315 -9.23 -14.87 13.42
CA TYR A 315 -8.08 -15.73 13.25
C TYR A 315 -8.50 -17.17 13.44
N THR A 316 -7.99 -18.06 12.60
CA THR A 316 -8.11 -19.51 12.78
C THR A 316 -7.44 -19.92 14.09
N LYS A 317 -7.75 -21.12 14.61
CA LYS A 317 -7.05 -21.73 15.77
C LYS A 317 -5.52 -21.69 15.62
N ASP A 318 -5.02 -21.81 14.39
CA ASP A 318 -3.60 -21.74 14.04
C ASP A 318 -3.05 -20.31 13.91
N HIS A 319 -3.77 -19.29 14.40
CA HIS A 319 -3.39 -17.87 14.33
C HIS A 319 -3.22 -17.33 12.89
N LYS A 320 -3.83 -18.00 11.93
CA LYS A 320 -3.90 -17.59 10.53
C LYS A 320 -5.04 -16.60 10.31
N LYS A 321 -4.78 -15.53 9.57
CA LYS A 321 -5.76 -14.45 9.32
C LYS A 321 -6.82 -14.91 8.31
N ILE A 322 -8.09 -14.69 8.61
CA ILE A 322 -9.22 -14.91 7.71
C ILE A 322 -9.58 -13.58 7.05
N ARG A 323 -9.42 -13.46 5.72
CA ARG A 323 -9.58 -12.17 5.01
C ARG A 323 -10.99 -11.97 4.41
N LEU A 324 -11.85 -12.99 4.47
CA LEU A 324 -13.22 -12.99 3.91
C LEU A 324 -13.25 -12.68 2.41
N MET A 325 -12.19 -13.06 1.70
CA MET A 325 -12.10 -12.96 0.24
C MET A 325 -12.54 -14.28 -0.40
N GLU A 326 -12.97 -14.19 -1.64
CA GLU A 326 -13.41 -15.30 -2.47
C GLU A 326 -12.82 -15.10 -3.87
N LYS A 327 -12.46 -16.21 -4.54
CA LYS A 327 -12.04 -16.16 -5.95
C LYS A 327 -13.22 -15.63 -6.75
N LYS A 328 -12.99 -14.57 -7.52
CA LYS A 328 -13.99 -14.06 -8.43
C LYS A 328 -14.09 -15.02 -9.61
N ASP A 329 -15.31 -15.36 -10.02
CA ASP A 329 -15.51 -16.11 -11.26
C ASP A 329 -14.85 -15.33 -12.42
N ASN A 330 -14.01 -16.02 -13.19
CA ASN A 330 -13.33 -15.39 -14.31
C ASN A 330 -14.40 -15.06 -15.36
N LEU A 331 -14.68 -13.77 -15.53
CA LEU A 331 -15.73 -13.31 -16.43
C LEU A 331 -15.43 -13.66 -17.89
N GLU A 332 -14.15 -13.84 -18.24
CA GLU A 332 -13.73 -14.34 -19.54
C GLU A 332 -14.00 -15.84 -19.71
N GLU A 333 -13.84 -16.63 -18.65
CA GLU A 333 -14.20 -18.05 -18.64
C GLU A 333 -15.71 -18.25 -18.71
N LEU A 334 -16.49 -17.42 -17.99
CA LEU A 334 -17.94 -17.37 -18.11
C LEU A 334 -18.38 -16.92 -19.51
N LYS A 335 -17.70 -15.93 -20.10
CA LYS A 335 -17.93 -15.53 -21.49
C LYS A 335 -17.58 -16.63 -22.48
N LEU A 336 -16.49 -17.37 -22.25
CA LEU A 336 -16.09 -18.50 -23.06
C LEU A 336 -17.10 -19.64 -22.93
N GLN A 337 -17.55 -19.96 -21.72
CA GLN A 337 -18.63 -20.92 -21.49
C GLN A 337 -19.93 -20.49 -22.18
N ALA A 338 -20.26 -19.20 -22.13
CA ALA A 338 -21.39 -18.64 -22.87
C ALA A 338 -21.19 -18.76 -24.39
N TYR A 339 -20.00 -18.44 -24.90
CA TYR A 339 -19.63 -18.63 -26.32
C TYR A 339 -19.84 -20.08 -26.75
N TRP A 340 -19.37 -21.05 -25.95
CA TRP A 340 -19.58 -22.47 -26.22
C TRP A 340 -21.06 -22.87 -26.17
N MET A 341 -21.83 -22.32 -25.23
CA MET A 341 -23.27 -22.57 -25.13
C MET A 341 -24.09 -21.91 -26.26
N THR A 342 -23.64 -20.77 -26.80
CA THR A 342 -24.33 -20.06 -27.89
C THR A 342 -23.77 -20.40 -29.28
N GLY A 343 -22.74 -21.23 -29.37
CA GLY A 343 -22.06 -21.54 -30.64
C GLY A 343 -21.35 -20.34 -31.27
N GLY A 344 -20.98 -19.35 -30.45
CA GLY A 344 -20.29 -18.13 -30.89
C GLY A 344 -21.18 -17.03 -31.48
N ASP A 345 -22.51 -17.18 -31.41
CA ASP A 345 -23.42 -16.12 -31.83
C ASP A 345 -23.31 -14.89 -30.92
N GLY A 346 -23.09 -13.70 -31.51
CA GLY A 346 -22.93 -12.42 -30.81
C GLY A 346 -21.52 -12.09 -30.30
N PHE A 347 -20.49 -12.88 -30.62
CA PHE A 347 -19.11 -12.60 -30.23
C PHE A 347 -18.26 -12.07 -31.39
N GLU A 348 -17.52 -11.00 -31.15
CA GLU A 348 -16.52 -10.44 -32.07
C GLU A 348 -15.12 -10.70 -31.51
N TRP A 349 -14.25 -11.30 -32.33
CA TRP A 349 -12.85 -11.51 -31.99
C TRP A 349 -12.10 -10.19 -32.15
N VAL A 350 -11.59 -9.66 -31.05
CA VAL A 350 -10.66 -8.53 -31.04
C VAL A 350 -9.31 -9.07 -30.58
N GLU A 351 -8.26 -8.81 -31.36
CA GLU A 351 -6.91 -9.20 -30.94
C GLU A 351 -6.54 -8.46 -29.64
N PRO A 352 -5.94 -9.15 -28.66
CA PRO A 352 -5.52 -8.51 -27.43
C PRO A 352 -4.36 -7.55 -27.71
N ASP A 353 -4.60 -6.24 -27.56
CA ASP A 353 -3.56 -5.21 -27.57
C ASP A 353 -2.51 -5.56 -26.51
N GLN A 354 -1.26 -5.82 -26.93
CA GLN A 354 -0.17 -6.09 -26.00
C GLN A 354 0.52 -4.79 -25.59
N ASP A 355 0.44 -4.46 -24.30
CA ASP A 355 1.17 -3.32 -23.74
C ASP A 355 2.69 -3.64 -23.69
N PRO A 356 3.56 -2.81 -24.29
CA PRO A 356 5.01 -2.99 -24.20
C PRO A 356 5.54 -3.07 -22.75
N ALA A 357 4.89 -2.42 -21.79
CA ALA A 357 5.29 -2.49 -20.39
C ALA A 357 5.05 -3.89 -19.79
N GLU A 358 3.95 -4.54 -20.18
CA GLU A 358 3.62 -5.89 -19.71
C GLU A 358 4.61 -6.92 -20.25
N LEU A 359 5.03 -6.78 -21.51
CA LEU A 359 6.06 -7.62 -22.13
C LEU A 359 7.40 -7.52 -21.39
N ILE A 360 7.85 -6.31 -21.07
CA ILE A 360 9.11 -6.08 -20.32
C ILE A 360 9.02 -6.74 -18.93
N TRP A 361 7.89 -6.59 -18.26
CA TRP A 361 7.68 -7.17 -16.93
C TRP A 361 7.67 -8.71 -16.99
N ARG A 362 6.99 -9.32 -17.97
CA ARG A 362 7.01 -10.78 -18.19
C ARG A 362 8.44 -11.29 -18.42
N GLN A 363 9.21 -10.62 -19.28
CA GLN A 363 10.62 -10.97 -19.51
C GLN A 363 11.46 -10.89 -18.22
N HIS A 364 11.15 -9.94 -17.32
CA HIS A 364 11.79 -9.86 -16.02
C HIS A 364 11.39 -11.05 -15.12
N LEU A 365 10.10 -11.34 -15.00
CA LEU A 365 9.59 -12.47 -14.20
C LEU A 365 10.11 -13.82 -14.70
N GLU A 366 10.22 -14.03 -16.01
CA GLU A 366 10.80 -15.26 -16.58
C GLU A 366 12.25 -15.51 -16.13
N LYS A 367 13.05 -14.45 -15.93
CA LYS A 367 14.41 -14.57 -15.38
C LYS A 367 14.39 -15.11 -13.94
N HIS A 368 13.39 -14.73 -13.16
CA HIS A 368 13.20 -15.20 -11.78
C HIS A 368 12.57 -16.60 -11.73
N LYS A 369 11.62 -16.92 -12.63
CA LYS A 369 11.01 -18.26 -12.76
C LYS A 369 12.04 -19.35 -13.02
N ARG A 370 13.03 -19.09 -13.89
CA ARG A 370 14.16 -20.02 -14.14
C ARG A 370 15.01 -20.31 -12.91
N MET A 371 14.99 -19.44 -11.89
CA MET A 371 15.72 -19.66 -10.63
C MET A 371 14.93 -20.51 -9.64
N HIS A 372 13.61 -20.38 -9.59
CA HIS A 372 12.76 -21.22 -8.72
C HIS A 372 12.63 -22.67 -9.21
N LEU A 373 12.49 -22.88 -10.53
CA LEU A 373 12.44 -24.24 -11.11
C LEU A 373 13.74 -25.04 -10.90
N LYS A 374 14.91 -24.37 -10.89
CA LYS A 374 16.21 -25.02 -10.66
C LYS A 374 16.39 -25.61 -9.27
N ASN A 375 15.67 -25.11 -8.27
CA ASN A 375 15.83 -25.58 -6.88
C ASN A 375 14.87 -26.70 -6.49
N ASN A 376 13.70 -26.84 -7.15
CA ASN A 376 12.71 -27.84 -6.75
C ASN A 376 12.44 -28.97 -7.77
N ASP A 377 12.75 -28.82 -9.07
CA ASP A 377 12.19 -29.76 -10.09
C ASP A 377 13.18 -30.41 -11.08
N VAL A 378 14.50 -30.26 -10.91
CA VAL A 378 15.46 -30.92 -11.84
C VAL A 378 15.43 -32.46 -11.74
N LYS A 379 14.80 -33.03 -10.71
CA LYS A 379 14.58 -34.49 -10.61
C LYS A 379 13.21 -34.97 -11.10
N SER A 380 12.19 -34.10 -11.12
CA SER A 380 10.81 -34.47 -11.45
C SER A 380 10.46 -34.26 -12.93
N LEU A 381 11.28 -33.52 -13.69
CA LEU A 381 11.03 -33.19 -15.10
C LEU A 381 11.89 -33.99 -16.11
N LYS A 382 12.71 -34.94 -15.65
CA LYS A 382 13.53 -35.77 -16.57
C LYS A 382 12.71 -36.50 -17.64
N TRP A 383 11.51 -36.95 -17.29
CA TRP A 383 10.61 -37.63 -18.24
C TRP A 383 10.11 -36.70 -19.36
N ALA A 384 10.03 -35.39 -19.10
CA ALA A 384 9.61 -34.40 -20.10
C ALA A 384 10.78 -34.01 -21.02
N GLU A 385 12.02 -34.03 -20.51
CA GLU A 385 13.24 -33.85 -21.31
C GLU A 385 13.48 -35.06 -22.23
N ASP A 386 13.31 -36.31 -21.73
CA ASP A 386 13.43 -37.54 -22.54
C ASP A 386 12.42 -37.56 -23.72
N LEU A 387 11.22 -36.98 -23.55
CA LEU A 387 10.19 -36.87 -24.59
C LEU A 387 10.50 -35.82 -25.68
N ILE A 388 11.40 -34.88 -25.41
CA ILE A 388 11.82 -33.85 -26.36
C ILE A 388 13.03 -34.31 -27.17
N GLU A 389 13.89 -35.17 -26.61
CA GLU A 389 15.05 -35.74 -27.30
C GLU A 389 14.68 -36.86 -28.29
N ASP A 390 13.51 -37.50 -28.13
CA ASP A 390 13.01 -38.58 -29.00
C ASP A 390 12.36 -38.09 -30.33
N LYS A 391 12.76 -36.92 -30.85
CA LYS A 391 12.30 -36.41 -32.17
C LYS A 391 13.41 -36.13 -33.16
#